data_AF-A0A538KHH2-F1
#
_entry.id   AF-A0A538KHH2-F1
#
_cell.length_a   1.000
_cell.length_b   1.000
_cell.length_c   1.000
_cell.angle_alpha   90.00
_cell.angle_beta   90.00
_cell.angle_gamma   90.00
#
_symmetry.space_group_name_H-M   'P 1'
#
loop_
_entity.id
_entity.type
_entity.pdbx_description
1 polymer ?
#
loop_
_entity_poly.entity_id
_entity_poly.type
_entity_poly.pdbx_seq_one_letter_code
_entity_poly.pdbx_strand_id
1 'polypeptide(L)'
;MSDPGNTRNPDAANPGDRSRDPTPHHALNNPAQDPDPTEWPDPYDRREDPRAAEAEEDSPGEAPHPTTGTTSTSEPHPGQDPEAEPWEGPKHDKVDQ
;
A
#
# COMPACT_ATOMS: atom_id res chain seq x y z
N MET A 1 -51.10 22.54 27.10
CA MET A 1 -51.20 22.10 25.69
C MET A 1 -49.84 21.54 25.31
N SER A 2 -49.73 20.23 25.10
CA SER A 2 -48.47 19.58 24.76
C SER A 2 -48.10 19.85 23.30
N ASP A 3 -46.84 20.23 23.09
CA ASP A 3 -46.23 20.42 21.77
C ASP A 3 -46.11 19.05 21.06
N PRO A 4 -46.76 18.83 19.90
CA PRO A 4 -46.67 17.55 19.21
C PRO A 4 -45.31 17.42 18.55
N GLY A 5 -44.47 16.60 19.20
CA GLY A 5 -43.10 16.29 18.79
C GLY A 5 -42.96 15.99 17.30
N ASN A 6 -42.13 16.82 16.67
CA ASN A 6 -41.51 16.60 15.37
C ASN A 6 -40.68 15.30 15.39
N THR A 7 -41.32 14.16 15.15
CA THR A 7 -40.64 12.90 14.85
C THR A 7 -40.45 12.79 13.34
N ARG A 8 -39.59 13.66 12.78
CA ARG A 8 -38.99 13.35 11.47
C ARG A 8 -38.12 12.13 11.66
N ASN A 9 -38.60 10.98 11.21
CA ASN A 9 -37.77 9.80 11.01
C ASN A 9 -36.54 10.22 10.18
N PRO A 10 -35.31 10.22 10.74
CA PRO A 10 -34.13 10.68 10.02
C PRO A 10 -33.84 9.81 8.78
N ASP A 11 -34.33 8.57 8.77
CA ASP A 11 -34.15 7.64 7.65
C ASP A 11 -35.09 7.97 6.47
N ALA A 12 -36.18 8.72 6.69
CA ALA A 12 -37.09 9.16 5.64
C ALA A 12 -36.54 10.37 4.85
N ALA A 13 -35.57 11.10 5.42
CA ALA A 13 -35.02 12.30 4.80
C ALA A 13 -34.01 12.01 3.68
N ASN A 14 -33.42 10.80 3.66
CA ASN A 14 -32.48 10.39 2.61
C ASN A 14 -32.57 8.87 2.34
N PRO A 15 -33.50 8.43 1.48
CA PRO A 15 -33.65 7.03 1.10
C PRO A 15 -32.36 6.57 0.40
N GLY A 16 -31.54 5.79 1.11
CA GLY A 16 -30.25 5.28 0.62
C GLY A 16 -29.02 5.80 1.37
N ASP A 17 -29.18 6.68 2.36
CA ASP A 17 -28.08 7.06 3.24
C ASP A 17 -27.68 5.90 4.16
N ARG A 18 -26.53 5.30 3.87
CA ARG A 18 -25.94 4.22 4.68
C ARG A 18 -24.79 4.71 5.55
N SER A 19 -24.54 6.01 5.66
CA SER A 19 -23.39 6.57 6.41
C SER A 19 -23.36 6.18 7.89
N ARG A 20 -24.50 5.77 8.45
CA ARG A 20 -24.66 5.29 9.83
C ARG A 20 -24.62 3.76 9.97
N ASP A 21 -24.56 3.03 8.86
CA ASP A 21 -24.37 1.58 8.86
C ASP A 21 -22.99 1.28 9.49
N PRO A 22 -22.84 0.27 10.35
CA PRO A 22 -21.52 -0.13 10.85
C PRO A 22 -20.57 -0.63 9.73
N THR A 23 -21.11 -0.94 8.55
CA THR A 23 -20.35 -1.49 7.41
C THR A 23 -20.69 -0.82 6.06
N PRO A 24 -20.84 0.53 5.97
CA PRO A 24 -21.38 1.21 4.79
C PRO A 24 -20.61 0.89 3.52
N HIS A 25 -19.29 0.79 3.67
CA HIS A 25 -18.35 0.61 2.58
C HIS A 25 -18.25 -0.85 2.12
N HIS A 26 -18.57 -1.82 3.00
CA HIS A 26 -18.61 -3.24 2.62
C HIS A 26 -19.82 -3.55 1.75
N ALA A 27 -20.98 -2.97 2.04
CA ALA A 27 -22.21 -3.19 1.26
C ALA A 27 -22.14 -2.66 -0.18
N LEU A 28 -21.26 -1.68 -0.44
CA LEU A 28 -21.06 -1.09 -1.77
C LEU A 28 -19.99 -1.83 -2.59
N ASN A 29 -19.16 -2.65 -1.93
CA ASN A 29 -18.13 -3.42 -2.60
C ASN A 29 -18.70 -4.77 -3.08
N ASN A 30 -19.39 -4.74 -4.22
CA ASN A 30 -19.93 -5.93 -4.88
C ASN A 30 -19.10 -6.24 -6.14
N PRO A 31 -17.94 -6.90 -6.00
CA PRO A 31 -17.15 -7.31 -7.16
C PRO A 31 -17.95 -8.26 -8.04
N ALA A 32 -17.70 -8.20 -9.36
CA ALA A 32 -18.27 -9.16 -10.29
C ALA A 32 -17.84 -10.58 -9.89
N GLN A 33 -18.78 -11.52 -9.85
CA GLN A 33 -18.51 -12.92 -9.50
C GLN A 33 -17.67 -13.62 -10.59
N ASP A 34 -17.88 -13.23 -11.84
CA ASP A 34 -17.21 -13.78 -13.01
C ASP A 34 -16.86 -12.62 -13.97
N PRO A 35 -15.81 -11.82 -13.64
CA PRO A 35 -15.37 -10.76 -14.53
C PRO A 35 -14.85 -11.36 -15.82
N ASP A 36 -15.26 -10.81 -16.96
CA ASP A 36 -14.72 -11.23 -18.25
C ASP A 36 -13.20 -10.93 -18.28
N PRO A 37 -12.33 -11.95 -18.41
CA PRO A 37 -10.89 -11.75 -18.42
C PRO A 37 -10.42 -10.90 -19.60
N THR A 38 -11.26 -10.73 -20.62
CA THR A 38 -10.98 -9.90 -21.80
C THR A 38 -11.47 -8.46 -21.66
N GLU A 39 -12.25 -8.13 -20.64
CA GLU A 39 -12.69 -6.74 -20.36
C GLU A 39 -11.51 -5.89 -19.88
N TRP A 40 -10.60 -6.51 -19.11
CA TRP A 40 -9.38 -5.90 -18.61
C TRP A 40 -8.17 -6.76 -18.98
N PRO A 41 -7.84 -6.84 -20.29
CA PRO A 41 -6.73 -7.67 -20.73
C PRO A 41 -5.43 -7.15 -20.11
N ASP A 42 -4.55 -8.06 -19.68
CA ASP A 42 -3.27 -7.66 -19.10
C ASP A 42 -2.45 -6.88 -20.16
N PRO A 43 -2.03 -5.64 -19.88
CA PRO A 43 -1.21 -4.86 -20.82
C PRO A 43 0.16 -5.48 -21.11
N TYR A 44 0.59 -6.50 -20.35
CA TYR A 44 1.82 -7.24 -20.52
C TYR A 44 1.65 -8.54 -21.33
N ASP A 45 0.44 -9.09 -21.47
CA ASP A 45 0.19 -10.34 -22.24
C ASP A 45 0.65 -10.28 -23.70
N ARG A 46 0.66 -9.07 -24.28
CA ARG A 46 1.07 -8.84 -25.68
C ARG A 46 2.55 -8.50 -25.84
N ARG A 47 3.26 -8.30 -24.73
CA ARG A 47 4.67 -7.93 -24.77
C ARG A 47 5.47 -9.21 -24.90
N GLU A 48 6.54 -9.12 -25.68
CA GLU A 48 7.56 -10.16 -25.66
C GLU A 48 8.05 -10.28 -24.21
N ASP A 49 7.99 -11.49 -23.64
CA ASP A 49 8.57 -11.72 -22.33
C ASP A 49 10.08 -11.49 -22.43
N PRO A 50 10.64 -10.46 -21.76
CA PRO A 50 12.07 -10.20 -21.84
C PRO A 50 12.90 -11.37 -21.32
N ARG A 51 12.32 -12.26 -20.49
CA ARG A 51 12.96 -13.48 -20.00
C ARG A 51 12.82 -14.66 -20.96
N ALA A 52 11.98 -14.60 -21.99
CA ALA A 52 11.88 -15.68 -22.97
C ALA A 52 13.18 -15.85 -23.78
N ALA A 53 13.95 -14.78 -23.96
CA ALA A 53 15.29 -14.83 -24.56
C ALA A 53 16.35 -15.43 -23.62
N GLU A 54 16.10 -15.41 -22.31
CA GLU A 54 17.03 -15.81 -21.23
C GLU A 54 16.59 -17.14 -20.58
N ALA A 55 15.48 -17.73 -21.03
CA ALA A 55 14.87 -18.91 -20.40
C ALA A 55 15.72 -20.19 -20.51
N GLU A 56 16.76 -20.19 -21.36
CA GLU A 56 17.67 -21.34 -21.51
C GLU A 56 18.95 -21.23 -20.65
N GLU A 57 19.34 -20.05 -20.17
CA GLU A 57 20.50 -19.89 -19.27
C GLU A 57 20.30 -18.63 -18.42
N ASP A 58 20.43 -18.77 -17.10
CA ASP A 58 20.24 -17.73 -16.08
C ASP A 58 18.79 -17.61 -15.55
N SER A 59 18.40 -18.58 -14.70
CA SER A 59 17.67 -18.18 -13.49
C SER A 59 18.42 -16.98 -12.93
N PRO A 60 17.79 -15.79 -12.75
CA PRO A 60 18.50 -14.57 -12.41
C PRO A 60 19.40 -14.88 -11.25
N GLY A 61 20.70 -14.95 -11.57
CA GLY A 61 21.69 -15.59 -10.74
C GLY A 61 21.53 -15.09 -9.33
N GLU A 62 21.35 -16.05 -8.43
CA GLU A 62 21.64 -15.94 -7.01
C GLU A 62 23.05 -15.38 -6.88
N ALA A 63 23.21 -14.08 -7.07
CA ALA A 63 24.37 -13.37 -6.58
C ALA A 63 24.42 -13.79 -5.12
N PRO A 64 25.49 -14.47 -4.65
CA PRO A 64 25.46 -15.20 -3.40
C PRO A 64 24.99 -14.25 -2.31
N HIS A 65 23.74 -14.42 -1.90
CA HIS A 65 23.21 -13.62 -0.82
C HIS A 65 24.04 -14.01 0.40
N PRO A 66 24.37 -13.03 1.25
CA PRO A 66 25.10 -13.36 2.45
C PRO A 66 24.27 -14.38 3.23
N THR A 67 24.88 -15.53 3.57
CA THR A 67 24.17 -16.67 4.17
C THR A 67 23.43 -16.22 5.42
N THR A 68 22.25 -16.77 5.70
CA THR A 68 21.51 -16.43 6.93
C THR A 68 22.42 -16.54 8.17
N GLY A 69 22.57 -15.44 8.92
CA GLY A 69 23.50 -15.34 10.05
C GLY A 69 24.80 -14.58 9.76
N THR A 70 25.02 -14.10 8.54
CA THR A 70 26.11 -13.16 8.23
C THR A 70 25.94 -11.84 8.97
N THR A 71 27.03 -11.35 9.55
CA THR A 71 27.12 -10.03 10.17
C THR A 71 27.64 -9.01 9.17
N SER A 72 27.13 -7.78 9.25
CA SER A 72 27.66 -6.67 8.45
C SER A 72 29.14 -6.43 8.75
N THR A 73 29.94 -6.15 7.72
CA THR A 73 31.35 -5.73 7.87
C THR A 73 31.51 -4.22 7.95
N SER A 74 30.42 -3.46 7.84
CA SER A 74 30.48 -2.00 7.98
C SER A 74 30.69 -1.60 9.43
N GLU A 75 31.42 -0.51 9.64
CA GLU A 75 31.50 0.14 10.94
C GLU A 75 30.10 0.61 11.41
N PRO A 76 29.85 0.64 12.73
CA PRO A 76 28.60 1.16 13.26
C PRO A 76 28.41 2.63 12.84
N HIS A 77 27.15 3.05 12.66
CA HIS A 77 26.88 4.47 12.44
C HIS A 77 27.42 5.27 13.65
N PRO A 78 28.07 6.44 13.49
CA PRO A 78 28.69 7.16 14.61
C PRO A 78 27.74 7.46 15.78
N GLY A 79 26.45 7.64 15.52
CA GLY A 79 25.43 7.76 16.59
C GLY A 79 25.18 6.49 17.42
N GLN A 80 25.71 5.34 17.03
CA GLN A 80 25.66 4.05 17.74
C GLN A 80 26.99 3.72 18.43
N ASP A 81 28.05 4.48 18.17
CA ASP A 81 29.37 4.31 18.76
C ASP A 81 29.61 5.38 19.84
N PRO A 82 29.69 5.01 21.13
CA PRO A 82 29.91 5.97 22.22
C PRO A 82 31.30 6.62 22.20
N GLU A 83 32.26 6.05 21.48
CA GLU A 83 33.61 6.60 21.32
C GLU A 83 33.73 7.50 20.09
N ALA A 84 32.73 7.50 19.20
CA ALA A 84 32.72 8.33 18.00
C ALA A 84 32.31 9.78 18.27
N GLU A 85 32.77 10.69 17.41
CA GLU A 85 32.32 12.08 17.43
C GLU A 85 30.83 12.19 17.05
N PRO A 86 30.06 13.11 17.66
CA PRO A 86 28.65 13.32 17.32
C PRO A 86 28.48 13.68 15.84
N TRP A 87 27.67 12.90 15.13
CA TRP A 87 27.32 13.18 13.74
C TRP A 87 26.21 14.24 13.65
N GLU A 88 26.47 15.33 12.93
CA GLU A 88 25.45 16.32 12.54
C GLU A 88 24.97 16.03 11.11
N GLY A 89 23.72 15.55 10.98
CA GLY A 89 23.13 15.25 9.68
C GLY A 89 22.83 16.50 8.84
N PRO A 90 22.57 16.36 7.54
CA PRO A 90 22.11 17.45 6.69
C PRO A 90 20.86 18.11 7.29
N LYS A 91 20.91 19.43 7.49
CA LYS A 91 19.78 20.18 8.01
C LYS A 91 18.75 20.36 6.90
N HIS A 92 17.49 20.01 7.17
CA HIS A 92 16.40 20.32 6.28
C HIS A 92 16.21 21.85 6.20
N ASP A 93 16.12 22.39 5.00
CA ASP A 93 15.67 23.76 4.80
C ASP A 93 14.20 23.87 5.25
N LYS A 94 13.90 24.90 6.04
CA LYS A 94 12.52 25.19 6.45
C LYS A 94 11.78 25.76 5.25
N VAL A 95 10.96 24.92 4.62
CA VAL A 95 10.05 25.34 3.56
C VAL A 95 8.75 25.85 4.21
N ASP A 96 8.84 26.92 4.99
CA ASP A 96 7.67 27.65 5.49
C ASP A 96 7.64 29.02 4.79
N GLN A 97 6.66 29.20 3.91
CA GLN A 97 6.35 30.48 3.24
C GLN A 97 5.43 31.34 4.11
#